data_AF-R4TWI6-F1
#
_entry.id   AF-R4TWI6-F1
#
_cell.length_a   1.000
_cell.length_b   1.000
_cell.length_c   1.000
_cell.angle_alpha   90.00
_cell.angle_beta   90.00
_cell.angle_gamma   90.00
#
_symmetry.space_group_name_H-M   'P 1'
#
loop_
_entity.id
_entity.type
_entity.pdbx_description
1 polymer ?
#
loop_
_entity_poly.entity_id
_entity_poly.type
_entity_poly.pdbx_seq_one_letter_code
_entity_poly.pdbx_strand_id
1 'polypeptide(L)'
;EFTNDFINSIRDDRQQAFQRRYRDADVLLVDDIQFLENKERTQEEFFHTFNVLHDTEKQIIITSDRSPKQLSALEDRLRSRFEWGLITDVTPPDLETRIAILSKKAATERLPVPGDVLEYIATHIERNIRELEGALIRVAAFASLNKSHVDRTLAEIVLRDLIPDAADPEITAAAIMNATATYFGVSMEDLCGTSRSRVLVTARQIAMYLCRELTDLSLPKI
;
A
#
# COMPACT_ATOMS: atom_id res chain seq x y z
N GLU A 1 11.38 4.59 -16.34
CA GLU A 1 12.52 4.49 -17.27
C GLU A 1 12.35 5.37 -18.52
N PHE A 2 11.21 5.28 -19.23
CA PHE A 2 10.90 6.06 -20.45
C PHE A 2 11.21 7.57 -20.33
N THR A 3 10.74 8.25 -19.28
CA THR A 3 11.04 9.67 -19.04
C THR A 3 12.54 9.97 -19.01
N ASN A 4 13.30 9.15 -18.27
CA ASN A 4 14.74 9.38 -18.10
C ASN A 4 15.48 9.12 -19.40
N ASP A 5 15.10 8.06 -20.13
CA ASP A 5 15.66 7.75 -21.44
C ASP A 5 15.36 8.86 -22.45
N PHE A 6 14.14 9.42 -22.43
CA PHE A 6 13.78 10.57 -23.25
C PHE A 6 14.63 11.81 -22.91
N ILE A 7 14.75 12.15 -21.63
CA ILE A 7 15.57 13.29 -21.17
C ILE A 7 17.04 13.11 -21.61
N ASN A 8 17.61 11.92 -21.43
CA ASN A 8 18.98 11.62 -21.83
C ASN A 8 19.14 11.68 -23.35
N SER A 9 18.15 11.20 -24.12
CA SER A 9 18.19 11.25 -25.59
C SER A 9 18.21 12.69 -26.13
N ILE A 10 17.52 13.63 -25.46
CA ILE A 10 17.57 15.05 -25.81
C ILE A 10 18.94 15.63 -25.45
N ARG A 11 19.46 15.29 -24.27
CA ARG A 11 20.75 15.79 -23.79
C ARG A 11 21.92 15.36 -24.68
N ASP A 12 21.89 14.12 -25.16
CA ASP A 12 23.00 13.50 -25.92
C ASP A 12 22.80 13.58 -27.45
N ASP A 13 21.77 14.28 -27.93
CA ASP A 13 21.38 14.38 -29.34
C ASP A 13 21.13 13.00 -30.02
N ARG A 14 20.52 12.08 -29.25
CA ARG A 14 20.21 10.69 -29.66
C ARG A 14 18.72 10.42 -29.82
N GLN A 15 17.93 11.43 -30.15
CA GLN A 15 16.47 11.29 -30.25
C GLN A 15 16.04 10.24 -31.29
N GLN A 16 16.75 10.09 -32.41
CA GLN A 16 16.44 9.06 -33.40
C GLN A 16 16.61 7.63 -32.85
N ALA A 17 17.65 7.40 -32.04
CA ALA A 17 17.89 6.10 -31.44
C ALA A 17 16.80 5.76 -30.40
N PHE A 18 16.39 6.76 -29.61
CA PHE A 18 15.24 6.65 -28.71
C PHE A 18 13.97 6.27 -29.48
N GLN A 19 13.64 7.01 -30.54
CA GLN A 19 12.44 6.75 -31.34
C GLN A 19 12.42 5.33 -31.92
N ARG A 20 13.52 4.88 -32.54
CA ARG A 20 13.62 3.50 -33.05
C ARG A 20 13.41 2.46 -31.96
N ARG A 21 14.06 2.64 -30.81
CA ARG A 21 13.96 1.72 -29.67
C ARG A 21 12.52 1.47 -29.24
N TYR A 22 11.69 2.52 -29.17
CA TYR A 22 10.32 2.39 -28.71
C TYR A 22 9.29 2.19 -29.83
N ARG A 23 9.53 2.68 -31.05
CA ARG A 23 8.57 2.62 -32.17
C ARG A 23 8.73 1.40 -33.07
N ASP A 24 9.88 0.73 -33.04
CA ASP A 24 10.11 -0.51 -33.80
C ASP A 24 9.73 -1.76 -32.99
N ALA A 25 9.23 -1.61 -31.76
CA ALA A 25 8.85 -2.71 -30.88
C ALA A 25 7.56 -3.41 -31.35
N ASP A 26 7.53 -4.74 -31.27
CA ASP A 26 6.30 -5.50 -31.52
C ASP A 26 5.30 -5.44 -30.36
N VAL A 27 5.84 -5.32 -29.14
CA VAL A 27 5.08 -5.20 -27.89
C VAL A 27 5.70 -4.11 -27.03
N LEU A 28 4.90 -3.12 -26.65
CA LEU A 28 5.27 -2.08 -25.69
C LEU A 28 4.55 -2.33 -24.37
N LEU A 29 5.33 -2.63 -23.31
CA LEU A 29 4.84 -2.72 -21.94
C LEU A 29 5.21 -1.44 -21.19
N VAL A 30 4.21 -0.77 -20.63
CA VAL A 30 4.41 0.45 -19.84
C VAL A 30 3.84 0.23 -18.46
N ASP A 31 4.71 0.19 -17.47
CA ASP A 31 4.32 0.07 -16.06
C ASP A 31 4.17 1.47 -15.44
N ASP A 32 3.20 1.63 -14.54
CA ASP A 32 2.95 2.86 -13.77
C ASP A 32 2.82 4.15 -14.61
N ILE A 33 1.86 4.18 -15.55
CA ILE A 33 1.66 5.31 -16.46
C ILE A 33 1.38 6.65 -15.75
N GLN A 34 0.86 6.61 -14.52
CA GLN A 34 0.63 7.78 -13.69
C GLN A 34 1.90 8.63 -13.47
N PHE A 35 3.10 8.04 -13.58
CA PHE A 35 4.33 8.82 -13.47
C PHE A 35 4.63 9.74 -14.66
N LEU A 36 3.83 9.69 -15.72
CA LEU A 36 3.87 10.67 -16.82
C LEU A 36 3.09 11.96 -16.50
N GLU A 37 2.26 11.97 -15.45
CA GLU A 37 1.55 13.17 -15.01
C GLU A 37 2.52 14.33 -14.78
N ASN A 38 2.10 15.53 -15.20
CA ASN A 38 2.88 16.78 -15.10
C ASN A 38 4.22 16.79 -15.89
N LYS A 39 4.46 15.83 -16.79
CA LYS A 39 5.65 15.79 -17.65
C LYS A 39 5.28 16.03 -19.12
N GLU A 40 4.78 17.21 -19.43
CA GLU A 40 4.22 17.59 -20.75
C GLU A 40 5.04 17.08 -21.95
N ARG A 41 6.33 17.43 -22.04
CA ARG A 41 7.21 16.98 -23.14
C ARG A 41 7.32 15.46 -23.25
N THR A 42 7.29 14.75 -22.12
CA THR A 42 7.33 13.28 -22.12
C THR A 42 5.98 12.70 -22.52
N GLN A 43 4.87 13.32 -22.11
CA GLN A 43 3.53 12.94 -22.54
C GLN A 43 3.38 13.09 -24.05
N GLU A 44 3.88 14.20 -24.63
CA GLU A 44 3.89 14.43 -26.08
C GLU A 44 4.66 13.34 -26.84
N GLU A 45 5.90 13.04 -26.43
CA GLU A 45 6.70 12.01 -27.09
C GLU A 45 6.08 10.61 -26.92
N PHE A 46 5.52 10.32 -25.75
CA PHE A 46 4.78 9.09 -25.51
C PHE A 46 3.55 8.99 -26.42
N PHE A 47 2.80 10.08 -26.58
CA PHE A 47 1.65 10.14 -27.49
C PHE A 47 2.06 9.82 -28.94
N HIS A 48 3.16 10.37 -29.42
CA HIS A 48 3.67 10.05 -30.76
C HIS A 48 4.09 8.59 -30.90
N THR A 49 4.78 8.05 -29.89
CA THR A 49 5.17 6.65 -29.83
C THR A 49 3.96 5.72 -29.84
N PHE A 50 2.95 6.03 -29.01
CA PHE A 50 1.68 5.30 -28.95
C PHE A 50 1.00 5.25 -30.32
N ASN A 51 0.88 6.39 -31.01
CA ASN A 51 0.25 6.45 -32.33
C ASN A 51 0.98 5.58 -33.34
N VAL A 52 2.31 5.69 -33.44
CA VAL A 52 3.08 4.91 -34.41
C VAL A 52 2.89 3.40 -34.19
N LEU A 53 2.96 2.96 -32.93
CA LEU A 53 2.75 1.55 -32.58
C LEU A 53 1.31 1.09 -32.84
N HIS A 54 0.33 1.90 -32.46
CA HIS A 54 -1.08 1.60 -32.67
C HIS A 54 -1.43 1.51 -34.16
N ASP A 55 -0.98 2.48 -34.96
CA ASP A 55 -1.24 2.56 -36.41
C ASP A 55 -0.52 1.45 -37.19
N THR A 56 0.53 0.87 -36.61
CA THR A 56 1.24 -0.30 -37.14
C THR A 56 0.82 -1.61 -36.49
N GLU A 57 -0.34 -1.62 -35.82
CA GLU A 57 -0.98 -2.78 -35.20
C GLU A 57 -0.09 -3.52 -34.18
N LYS A 58 0.79 -2.78 -33.48
CA LYS A 58 1.63 -3.33 -32.42
C LYS A 58 0.88 -3.39 -31.10
N GLN A 59 1.23 -4.38 -30.27
CA GLN A 59 0.58 -4.56 -28.98
C GLN A 59 1.10 -3.52 -27.97
N ILE A 60 0.18 -2.84 -27.31
CA ILE A 60 0.49 -1.92 -26.21
C ILE A 60 -0.21 -2.43 -24.96
N ILE A 61 0.52 -2.55 -23.86
CA ILE A 61 0.00 -2.91 -22.54
C ILE A 61 0.45 -1.84 -21.56
N ILE A 62 -0.51 -1.28 -20.81
CA ILE A 62 -0.28 -0.18 -19.89
C ILE A 62 -0.87 -0.59 -18.54
N THR A 63 -0.12 -0.35 -17.47
CA THR A 63 -0.62 -0.46 -16.09
C THR A 63 -0.77 0.93 -15.48
N SER A 64 -1.65 1.03 -14.49
CA SER A 64 -1.94 2.26 -13.77
C SER A 64 -2.44 1.93 -12.37
N ASP A 65 -2.11 2.76 -11.37
CA ASP A 65 -2.65 2.66 -10.01
C ASP A 65 -4.12 3.11 -9.91
N ARG A 66 -4.63 3.77 -10.95
CA ARG A 66 -5.98 4.33 -11.01
C ARG A 66 -6.55 4.25 -12.42
N SER A 67 -7.87 4.37 -12.53
CA SER A 67 -8.54 4.34 -13.84
C SER A 67 -8.09 5.52 -14.74
N PRO A 68 -8.15 5.37 -16.08
CA PRO A 68 -7.79 6.46 -17.01
C PRO A 68 -8.47 7.80 -16.71
N LYS A 69 -9.73 7.77 -16.25
CA LYS A 69 -10.51 8.97 -15.88
C LYS A 69 -9.95 9.72 -14.67
N GLN A 70 -9.25 9.03 -13.78
CA GLN A 70 -8.65 9.61 -12.57
C GLN A 70 -7.24 10.17 -12.80
N LEU A 71 -6.67 9.98 -13.99
CA LEU A 71 -5.36 10.54 -14.40
C LEU A 71 -5.52 11.98 -14.91
N SER A 72 -6.04 12.88 -14.06
CA SER A 72 -6.46 14.22 -14.46
C SER A 72 -5.30 15.09 -14.98
N ALA A 73 -4.06 14.80 -14.59
CA ALA A 73 -2.86 15.53 -15.02
C ALA A 73 -2.20 14.93 -16.28
N LEU A 74 -2.79 13.88 -16.87
CA LEU A 74 -2.50 13.48 -18.25
C LEU A 74 -3.34 14.27 -19.24
N GLU A 75 -2.81 14.53 -20.42
CA GLU A 75 -3.59 15.17 -21.49
C GLU A 75 -4.84 14.36 -21.88
N ASP A 76 -5.95 15.05 -22.16
CA ASP A 76 -7.23 14.48 -22.55
C ASP A 76 -7.12 13.47 -23.71
N ARG A 77 -6.22 13.75 -24.65
CA ARG A 77 -5.95 12.86 -25.80
C ARG A 77 -5.37 11.52 -25.38
N LEU A 78 -4.46 11.48 -24.40
CA LEU A 78 -3.90 10.24 -23.88
C LEU A 78 -4.95 9.44 -23.12
N ARG A 79 -5.72 10.11 -22.24
CA ARG A 79 -6.83 9.46 -21.52
C ARG A 79 -7.83 8.82 -22.49
N SER A 80 -8.21 9.54 -23.54
CA SER A 80 -9.12 9.03 -24.57
C SER A 80 -8.56 7.79 -25.27
N ARG A 81 -7.25 7.73 -25.56
CA ARG A 81 -6.62 6.54 -26.15
C ARG A 81 -6.61 5.34 -25.21
N PHE A 82 -6.40 5.57 -23.91
CA PHE A 82 -6.42 4.48 -22.93
C PHE A 82 -7.83 3.89 -22.80
N GLU A 83 -8.88 4.69 -22.99
CA GLU A 83 -10.27 4.23 -23.00
C GLU A 83 -10.69 3.43 -24.24
N TRP A 84 -9.94 3.50 -25.34
CA TRP A 84 -10.25 2.71 -26.54
C TRP A 84 -9.84 1.24 -26.43
N GLY A 85 -8.96 0.92 -25.49
CA GLY A 85 -8.45 -0.43 -25.28
C GLY A 85 -9.32 -1.29 -24.36
N LEU A 86 -8.86 -2.53 -24.16
CA LEU A 86 -9.40 -3.40 -23.10
C LEU A 86 -8.97 -2.85 -21.74
N ILE A 87 -9.94 -2.40 -20.94
CA ILE A 87 -9.71 -2.01 -19.54
C ILE A 87 -10.13 -3.18 -18.66
N THR A 88 -9.19 -3.69 -17.88
CA THR A 88 -9.46 -4.67 -16.82
C THR A 88 -8.94 -4.12 -15.49
N ASP A 89 -9.74 -4.28 -14.45
CA ASP A 89 -9.33 -3.95 -13.09
C ASP A 89 -8.66 -5.16 -12.43
N VAL A 90 -7.72 -4.90 -11.51
CA VAL A 90 -7.07 -5.92 -10.69
C VAL A 90 -7.48 -5.66 -9.25
N THR A 91 -8.43 -6.45 -8.75
CA THR A 91 -8.95 -6.30 -7.39
C THR A 91 -8.10 -7.07 -6.40
N PRO A 92 -8.13 -6.69 -5.11
CA PRO A 92 -7.51 -7.48 -4.05
C PRO A 92 -8.00 -8.94 -4.06
N PRO A 93 -7.11 -9.93 -3.90
CA PRO A 93 -7.46 -11.34 -3.91
C PRO A 93 -8.21 -11.76 -2.63
N ASP A 94 -9.12 -12.73 -2.77
CA ASP A 94 -9.74 -13.40 -1.63
C ASP A 94 -8.75 -14.28 -0.85
N LEU A 95 -9.17 -14.81 0.31
CA LEU A 95 -8.31 -15.61 1.18
C LEU A 95 -7.74 -16.84 0.46
N GLU A 96 -8.57 -17.55 -0.29
CA GLU A 96 -8.17 -18.75 -1.04
C GLU A 96 -7.09 -18.41 -2.08
N THR A 97 -7.28 -17.32 -2.81
CA THR A 97 -6.31 -16.82 -3.79
C THR A 97 -5.02 -16.35 -3.11
N ARG A 98 -5.08 -15.70 -1.95
CA ARG A 98 -3.88 -15.33 -1.17
C ARG A 98 -3.09 -16.55 -0.72
N ILE A 99 -3.76 -17.60 -0.23
CA ILE A 99 -3.11 -18.86 0.13
C ILE A 99 -2.48 -19.51 -1.11
N ALA A 100 -3.17 -19.49 -2.25
CA ALA A 100 -2.64 -20.03 -3.50
C ALA A 100 -1.40 -19.26 -4.00
N ILE A 101 -1.41 -17.93 -3.90
CA ILE A 101 -0.25 -17.06 -4.20
C ILE A 101 0.93 -17.44 -3.31
N LEU A 102 0.72 -17.51 -1.99
CA LEU A 102 1.75 -17.88 -1.02
C LEU A 102 2.31 -19.29 -1.27
N SER A 103 1.44 -20.26 -1.50
CA SER A 103 1.80 -21.64 -1.79
C SER A 103 2.64 -21.74 -3.07
N LYS A 104 2.23 -21.05 -4.14
CA LYS A 104 2.98 -20.97 -5.39
C LYS A 104 4.35 -20.31 -5.19
N LYS A 105 4.42 -19.23 -4.41
CA LYS A 105 5.68 -18.53 -4.10
C LYS A 105 6.63 -19.42 -3.30
N ALA A 106 6.14 -20.05 -2.22
CA ALA A 106 6.90 -20.97 -1.39
C ALA A 106 7.45 -22.15 -2.20
N ALA A 107 6.64 -22.73 -3.10
CA ALA A 107 7.08 -23.80 -4.00
C ALA A 107 8.15 -23.32 -4.99
N THR A 108 7.97 -22.15 -5.60
CA THR A 108 8.90 -21.55 -6.58
C THR A 108 10.26 -21.27 -5.93
N GLU A 109 10.26 -20.73 -4.72
CA GLU A 109 11.46 -20.38 -3.96
C GLU A 109 12.00 -21.52 -3.08
N ARG A 110 11.33 -22.68 -3.08
CA ARG A 110 11.69 -23.87 -2.30
C ARG A 110 11.76 -23.60 -0.79
N LEU A 111 10.83 -22.79 -0.29
CA LEU A 111 10.71 -22.46 1.13
C LEU A 111 9.91 -23.57 1.85
N PRO A 112 10.47 -24.22 2.89
CA PRO A 112 9.80 -25.30 3.61
C PRO A 112 8.80 -24.72 4.64
N VAL A 113 7.74 -24.07 4.14
CA VAL A 113 6.72 -23.42 4.97
C VAL A 113 5.44 -24.28 5.00
N PRO A 114 4.99 -24.72 6.18
CA PRO A 114 3.74 -25.48 6.33
C PRO A 114 2.48 -24.70 5.94
N GLY A 115 1.42 -25.41 5.54
CA GLY A 115 0.17 -24.82 5.06
C GLY A 115 -0.57 -23.96 6.08
N ASP A 116 -0.55 -24.35 7.35
CA ASP A 116 -1.15 -23.58 8.46
C ASP A 116 -0.45 -22.23 8.69
N VAL A 117 0.84 -22.15 8.39
CA VAL A 117 1.60 -20.88 8.40
C VAL A 117 1.22 -20.01 7.21
N LEU A 118 1.02 -20.60 6.02
CA LEU A 118 0.55 -19.85 4.85
C LEU A 118 -0.86 -19.28 5.09
N GLU A 119 -1.76 -20.07 5.66
CA GLU A 119 -3.12 -19.66 6.03
C GLU A 119 -3.10 -18.54 7.08
N TYR A 120 -2.21 -18.62 8.06
CA TYR A 120 -2.02 -17.54 9.03
C TYR A 120 -1.66 -16.22 8.37
N ILE A 121 -0.61 -16.25 7.54
CA ILE A 121 -0.11 -15.07 6.85
C ILE A 121 -1.22 -14.48 5.96
N ALA A 122 -1.92 -15.33 5.22
CA ALA A 122 -3.00 -14.92 4.33
C ALA A 122 -4.24 -14.35 5.06
N THR A 123 -4.51 -14.82 6.27
CA THR A 123 -5.63 -14.32 7.09
C THR A 123 -5.33 -12.93 7.67
N HIS A 124 -4.07 -12.64 7.99
CA HIS A 124 -3.71 -11.38 8.67
C HIS A 124 -3.20 -10.29 7.72
N ILE A 125 -2.76 -10.64 6.52
CA ILE A 125 -2.28 -9.68 5.50
C ILE A 125 -3.22 -9.73 4.29
N GLU A 126 -4.20 -8.83 4.28
CA GLU A 126 -5.30 -8.91 3.31
C GLU A 126 -5.09 -8.05 2.05
N ARG A 127 -4.52 -6.85 2.20
CA ARG A 127 -4.65 -5.79 1.18
C ARG A 127 -3.48 -5.69 0.21
N ASN A 128 -2.28 -6.09 0.61
CA ASN A 128 -1.06 -5.84 -0.16
C ASN A 128 -0.31 -7.15 -0.44
N ILE A 129 -0.32 -7.59 -1.70
CA ILE A 129 0.37 -8.82 -2.11
C ILE A 129 1.89 -8.73 -1.85
N ARG A 130 2.49 -7.53 -1.91
CA ARG A 130 3.92 -7.37 -1.59
C ARG A 130 4.21 -7.58 -0.10
N GLU A 131 3.32 -7.12 0.77
CA GLU A 131 3.42 -7.39 2.21
C GLU A 131 3.19 -8.87 2.51
N LEU A 132 2.22 -9.47 1.82
CA LEU A 132 1.89 -10.90 1.92
C LEU A 132 3.12 -11.77 1.58
N GLU A 133 3.73 -11.52 0.42
CA GLU A 133 4.96 -12.19 0.01
C GLU A 133 6.13 -11.85 0.94
N GLY A 134 6.27 -10.58 1.34
CA GLY A 134 7.32 -10.13 2.24
C GLY A 134 7.29 -10.83 3.60
N ALA A 135 6.09 -11.09 4.14
CA ALA A 135 5.90 -11.84 5.38
C ALA A 135 6.35 -13.30 5.23
N LEU A 136 5.98 -13.96 4.13
CA LEU A 136 6.46 -15.32 3.83
C LEU A 136 7.99 -15.38 3.79
N ILE A 137 8.61 -14.47 3.04
CA ILE A 137 10.08 -14.39 2.94
C ILE A 137 10.70 -14.15 4.31
N ARG A 138 10.13 -13.24 5.11
CA ARG A 138 10.63 -12.93 6.45
C ARG A 138 10.60 -14.13 7.38
N VAL A 139 9.48 -14.86 7.44
CA VAL A 139 9.35 -16.07 8.26
C VAL A 139 10.35 -17.14 7.83
N ALA A 140 10.45 -17.40 6.53
CA ALA A 140 11.38 -18.40 6.00
C ALA A 140 12.85 -18.02 6.24
N ALA A 141 13.20 -16.74 6.04
CA ALA A 141 14.54 -16.22 6.29
C ALA A 141 14.92 -16.33 7.77
N PHE A 142 14.01 -15.96 8.68
CA PHE A 142 14.26 -16.05 10.12
C PHE A 142 14.49 -17.50 10.58
N ALA A 143 13.67 -18.45 10.08
CA ALA A 143 13.85 -19.87 10.37
C ALA A 143 15.19 -20.39 9.86
N SER A 144 15.55 -20.03 8.63
CA SER A 144 16.83 -20.43 8.00
C SER A 144 18.04 -19.90 8.79
N LEU A 145 18.02 -18.61 9.17
CA LEU A 145 19.10 -17.98 9.93
C LEU A 145 19.27 -18.59 11.33
N ASN A 146 18.17 -18.97 11.98
CA ASN A 146 18.19 -19.60 13.30
C ASN A 146 18.30 -21.13 13.26
N LYS A 147 18.38 -21.73 12.06
CA LYS A 147 18.35 -23.18 11.84
C LYS A 147 17.18 -23.87 12.54
N SER A 148 16.03 -23.21 12.59
CA SER A 148 14.80 -23.72 13.15
C SER A 148 13.84 -24.15 12.04
N HIS A 149 12.86 -24.98 12.39
CA HIS A 149 11.75 -25.26 11.49
C HIS A 149 10.77 -24.08 11.48
N VAL A 150 10.06 -23.91 10.36
CA VAL A 150 8.96 -22.94 10.28
C VAL A 150 7.74 -23.59 10.91
N ASP A 151 7.18 -22.94 11.93
CA ASP A 151 5.90 -23.30 12.54
C ASP A 151 5.07 -22.05 12.83
N ARG A 152 3.84 -22.27 13.29
CA ARG A 152 2.87 -21.22 13.58
C ARG A 152 3.36 -20.22 14.62
N THR A 153 4.03 -20.71 15.67
CA THR A 153 4.54 -19.88 16.78
C THR A 153 5.68 -18.99 16.33
N LEU A 154 6.59 -19.51 15.49
CA LEU A 154 7.66 -18.72 14.88
C LEU A 154 7.07 -17.59 14.02
N ALA A 155 6.05 -17.90 13.21
CA ALA A 155 5.41 -16.90 12.37
C ALA A 155 4.77 -15.79 13.19
N GLU A 156 4.08 -16.11 14.30
CA GLU A 156 3.52 -15.11 15.22
C GLU A 156 4.57 -14.20 15.84
N ILE A 157 5.72 -14.76 16.24
CA ILE A 157 6.83 -13.97 16.80
C ILE A 157 7.42 -13.03 15.74
N VAL A 158 7.67 -13.56 14.53
CA VAL A 158 8.34 -12.83 13.46
C VAL A 158 7.46 -11.74 12.85
N LEU A 159 6.15 -11.96 12.82
CA LEU A 159 5.19 -11.07 12.18
C LEU A 159 4.45 -10.16 13.14
N ARG A 160 4.72 -10.21 14.45
CA ARG A 160 4.09 -9.37 15.47
C ARG A 160 4.08 -7.88 15.14
N ASP A 161 5.18 -7.35 14.61
CA ASP A 161 5.27 -5.91 14.29
C ASP A 161 4.59 -5.55 12.95
N LEU A 162 4.30 -6.55 12.09
CA LEU A 162 3.66 -6.35 10.79
C LEU A 162 2.15 -6.56 10.84
N ILE A 163 1.72 -7.47 11.69
CA ILE A 163 0.33 -7.77 11.95
C ILE A 163 0.01 -6.98 13.22
N PRO A 164 -0.58 -5.77 13.11
CA PRO A 164 -1.08 -5.10 14.30
C PRO A 164 -1.98 -6.12 15.02
N ASP A 165 -1.63 -6.44 16.25
CA ASP A 165 -2.43 -7.32 17.08
C ASP A 165 -3.87 -6.79 17.00
N ALA A 166 -4.82 -7.63 16.59
CA ALA A 166 -6.25 -7.35 16.79
C ALA A 166 -6.58 -7.15 18.29
N ALA A 167 -5.59 -7.35 19.17
CA ALA A 167 -5.59 -7.19 20.60
C ALA A 167 -4.79 -5.97 21.10
N ASP A 168 -4.35 -5.02 20.26
CA ASP A 168 -4.08 -3.68 20.78
C ASP A 168 -5.47 -3.09 21.09
N PRO A 169 -5.87 -2.95 22.37
CA PRO A 169 -7.19 -2.44 22.68
C PRO A 169 -7.27 -1.05 22.07
N GLU A 170 -8.22 -0.87 21.15
CA GLU A 170 -8.55 0.43 20.59
C GLU A 170 -8.57 1.43 21.73
N ILE A 171 -7.75 2.49 21.65
CA ILE A 171 -7.65 3.47 22.72
C ILE A 171 -9.00 4.19 22.77
N THR A 172 -9.87 3.73 23.68
CA THR A 172 -11.20 4.32 23.84
C THR A 172 -11.15 5.50 24.80
N ALA A 173 -12.09 6.44 24.68
CA ALA A 173 -12.26 7.50 25.66
C ALA A 173 -12.41 6.95 27.09
N ALA A 174 -13.09 5.82 27.26
CA ALA A 174 -13.24 5.16 28.56
C ALA A 174 -11.88 4.70 29.14
N ALA A 175 -11.00 4.13 28.30
CA ALA A 175 -9.66 3.73 28.71
C ALA A 175 -8.81 4.95 29.12
N ILE A 176 -8.87 6.03 28.34
CA ILE A 176 -8.16 7.30 28.63
C ILE A 176 -8.65 7.90 29.94
N MET A 177 -9.96 7.99 30.14
CA MET A 177 -10.56 8.54 31.36
C MET A 177 -10.18 7.72 32.59
N ASN A 178 -10.21 6.39 32.50
CA ASN A 178 -9.85 5.52 33.62
C ASN A 178 -8.35 5.63 33.97
N ALA A 179 -7.48 5.67 32.98
CA ALA A 179 -6.04 5.89 33.17
C ALA A 179 -5.76 7.26 33.81
N THR A 180 -6.46 8.29 33.34
CA THR A 180 -6.33 9.66 33.87
C THR A 180 -6.84 9.76 35.30
N ALA A 181 -7.99 9.15 35.60
CA ALA A 181 -8.56 9.09 36.94
C ALA A 181 -7.60 8.40 37.93
N THR A 182 -7.02 7.28 37.52
CA THR A 182 -6.02 6.53 38.30
C THR A 182 -4.76 7.37 38.55
N TYR A 183 -4.23 8.03 37.53
CA TYR A 183 -3.01 8.85 37.66
C TYR A 183 -3.19 10.04 38.62
N PHE A 184 -4.34 10.72 38.55
CA PHE A 184 -4.65 11.86 39.40
C PHE A 184 -5.24 11.47 40.77
N GLY A 185 -5.48 10.18 41.03
CA GLY A 185 -6.08 9.70 42.27
C GLY A 185 -7.51 10.19 42.49
N VAL A 186 -8.28 10.36 41.40
CA VAL A 186 -9.67 10.83 41.42
C VAL A 186 -10.61 9.74 40.93
N SER A 187 -11.88 9.79 41.32
CA SER A 187 -12.86 8.84 40.81
C SER A 187 -13.35 9.23 39.41
N MET A 188 -13.87 8.24 38.66
CA MET A 188 -14.53 8.50 37.38
C MET A 188 -15.75 9.43 37.53
N GLU A 189 -16.48 9.32 38.65
CA GLU A 189 -17.61 10.21 38.96
C GLU A 189 -17.14 11.65 39.16
N ASP A 190 -16.02 11.85 39.85
CA ASP A 190 -15.45 13.19 40.02
C ASP A 190 -14.97 13.77 38.68
N LEU A 191 -14.39 12.94 37.82
CA LEU A 191 -13.92 13.35 36.49
C LEU A 191 -15.09 13.74 35.57
N CYS A 192 -16.26 13.11 35.69
CA CYS A 192 -17.48 13.49 34.95
C CYS A 192 -18.33 14.55 35.67
N GLY A 193 -18.04 14.84 36.94
CA GLY A 193 -18.82 15.75 37.77
C GLY A 193 -18.63 17.24 37.45
N THR A 194 -19.40 18.10 38.12
CA THR A 194 -19.39 19.55 37.90
C THR A 194 -18.37 20.31 38.75
N SER A 195 -17.66 19.61 39.65
CA SER A 195 -16.70 20.22 40.57
C SER A 195 -15.54 20.89 39.82
N ARG A 196 -15.23 22.13 40.23
CA ARG A 196 -14.20 22.97 39.61
C ARG A 196 -12.89 23.00 40.40
N SER A 197 -12.62 21.96 41.20
CA SER A 197 -11.34 21.88 41.90
C SER A 197 -10.18 21.85 40.89
N ARG A 198 -9.07 22.50 41.23
CA ARG A 198 -7.93 22.65 40.31
C ARG A 198 -7.40 21.29 39.82
N VAL A 199 -7.39 20.28 40.69
CA VAL A 199 -6.96 18.91 40.36
C VAL A 199 -7.89 18.28 39.32
N LEU A 200 -9.21 18.38 39.50
CA LEU A 200 -10.19 17.82 38.57
C LEU A 200 -10.21 18.55 37.23
N VAL A 201 -10.05 19.87 37.22
CA VAL A 201 -9.95 20.64 35.97
C VAL A 201 -8.73 20.21 35.15
N THR A 202 -7.58 20.03 35.83
CA THR A 202 -6.33 19.60 35.16
C THR A 202 -6.48 18.16 34.63
N ALA A 203 -7.05 17.25 35.41
CA ALA A 203 -7.30 15.88 34.98
C ALA A 203 -8.23 15.82 33.76
N ARG A 204 -9.32 16.60 33.73
CA ARG A 204 -10.23 16.66 32.56
C ARG A 204 -9.54 17.23 31.32
N GLN A 205 -8.74 18.28 31.47
CA GLN A 205 -8.01 18.87 30.33
C GLN A 205 -7.03 17.88 29.70
N ILE A 206 -6.33 17.10 30.52
CA ILE A 206 -5.42 16.05 30.04
C ILE A 206 -6.20 14.91 29.39
N ALA A 207 -7.31 14.45 30.00
CA ALA A 207 -8.17 13.43 29.38
C ALA A 207 -8.71 13.89 28.02
N MET A 208 -9.23 15.11 27.91
CA MET A 208 -9.74 15.68 26.65
C MET A 208 -8.64 15.83 25.59
N TYR A 209 -7.44 16.27 26.00
CA TYR A 209 -6.29 16.35 25.10
C TYR A 209 -5.88 14.96 24.58
N LEU A 210 -5.78 13.97 25.46
CA LEU A 210 -5.45 12.60 25.08
C LEU A 210 -6.54 11.99 24.18
N CYS A 211 -7.82 12.24 24.45
CA CYS A 211 -8.91 11.82 23.56
C CYS A 211 -8.76 12.42 22.15
N ARG A 212 -8.31 13.69 22.06
CA ARG A 212 -8.09 14.34 20.77
C ARG A 212 -6.89 13.80 20.00
N GLU A 213 -5.80 13.46 20.70
CA GLU A 213 -4.56 13.01 20.05
C GLU A 213 -4.56 11.51 19.74
N LEU A 214 -5.26 10.71 20.55
CA LEU A 214 -5.18 9.24 20.51
C LEU A 214 -6.47 8.58 20.00
N THR A 215 -7.51 9.36 19.67
CA THR A 215 -8.79 8.83 19.14
C THR A 215 -9.32 9.71 18.01
N ASP A 216 -10.20 9.15 17.16
CA ASP A 216 -10.88 9.87 16.07
C ASP A 216 -12.13 10.67 16.54
N LEU A 217 -12.28 10.90 17.85
CA LEU A 217 -13.44 11.63 18.38
C LEU A 217 -13.40 13.11 17.99
N SER A 218 -14.52 13.60 17.46
CA SER A 218 -14.70 15.02 17.20
C SER A 218 -14.93 15.80 18.50
N LEU A 219 -14.64 17.11 18.50
CA LEU A 219 -14.83 17.98 19.66
C LEU A 219 -16.23 17.89 20.31
N PRO A 220 -17.35 17.73 19.57
CA PRO A 220 -18.67 17.53 20.19
C PRO A 220 -18.89 16.16 20.83
N LYS A 221 -18.06 15.16 20.48
CA LYS A 221 -18.11 13.80 21.04
C LYS A 221 -17.17 13.62 22.24
N ILE A 222 -16.17 14.48 22.38
CA ILE A 222 -15.26 14.58 23.54
C ILE A 222 -15.93 15.42 24.63
#